data_AF-A0A4Q5LZF0-F1
#
_entry.id   AF-A0A4Q5LZF0-F1
#
_cell.length_a   1.000
_cell.length_b   1.000
_cell.length_c   1.000
_cell.angle_alpha   90.00
_cell.angle_beta   90.00
_cell.angle_gamma   90.00
#
_symmetry.space_group_name_H-M   'P 1'
#
loop_
_entity.id
_entity.type
_entity.pdbx_description
1 polymer ?
#
loop_
_entity_poly.entity_id
_entity_poly.type
_entity_poly.pdbx_seq_one_letter_code
_entity_poly.pdbx_strand_id
1 'polypeptide(L)'
;MRNTLRIPIKGYIEAPTTLGDKIRNRRIELQLTIQQLARLLKVTEEAVVYWEYNRGIPKVYNYPKFIEVLGFLPFDVDTSTLGGKIIVHSILLYNLDY
;
A
#
# COMPACT_ATOMS: atom_id res chain seq x y z
N MET A 1 -25.98 20.38 11.39
CA MET A 1 -24.98 19.67 10.57
C MET A 1 -23.79 19.36 11.46
N ARG A 2 -23.53 18.08 11.78
CA ARG A 2 -22.40 17.73 12.66
C ARG A 2 -21.11 17.94 11.90
N ASN A 3 -20.31 18.87 12.36
CA ASN A 3 -18.97 19.14 11.89
C ASN A 3 -18.05 17.96 12.31
N THR A 4 -17.95 16.93 11.47
CA THR A 4 -17.09 15.75 11.69
C THR A 4 -15.63 16.04 11.34
N LEU A 5 -15.10 17.18 11.80
CA LEU A 5 -13.69 17.50 11.64
C LEU A 5 -12.87 16.70 12.67
N ARG A 6 -12.01 15.84 12.11
CA ARG A 6 -10.77 15.31 12.69
C ARG A 6 -10.90 14.56 14.02
N ILE A 7 -11.49 13.36 13.98
CA ILE A 7 -10.99 12.31 14.86
C ILE A 7 -9.82 11.66 14.11
N PRO A 8 -8.57 11.73 14.62
CA PRO A 8 -7.48 10.99 14.01
C PRO A 8 -7.84 9.51 14.04
N ILE A 9 -7.96 8.89 12.86
CA ILE A 9 -8.23 7.46 12.77
C ILE A 9 -7.06 6.77 13.47
N LYS A 10 -7.35 5.94 14.48
CA LYS A 10 -6.33 5.38 15.38
C LYS A 10 -5.21 4.72 14.57
N GLY A 11 -4.00 5.27 14.68
CA GLY A 11 -2.81 4.77 14.01
C GLY A 11 -2.59 5.24 12.57
N TYR A 12 -3.41 6.16 12.04
CA TYR A 12 -3.13 6.86 10.79
C TYR A 12 -1.98 7.88 10.98
N ILE A 13 -1.11 8.00 9.98
CA ILE A 13 0.07 8.85 10.01
C ILE A 13 -0.15 10.01 9.04
N GLU A 14 -0.20 11.26 9.52
CA GLU A 14 -0.52 12.42 8.65
C GLU A 14 0.48 12.63 7.51
N ALA A 15 1.76 12.33 7.73
CA ALA A 15 2.82 12.43 6.74
C ALA A 15 3.54 11.08 6.60
N PRO A 16 2.98 10.11 5.84
CA PRO A 16 3.58 8.78 5.70
C PRO A 16 4.87 8.86 4.88
N THR A 17 5.99 8.50 5.51
CA THR A 17 7.31 8.61 4.87
C THR A 17 7.81 7.27 4.37
N THR A 18 7.64 6.23 5.18
CA THR A 18 8.13 4.90 4.85
C THR A 18 7.11 4.13 4.02
N LEU A 19 7.56 3.02 3.45
CA LEU A 19 6.65 2.06 2.84
C LEU A 19 5.61 1.53 3.85
N GLY A 20 6.04 1.18 5.07
CA GLY A 20 5.16 0.68 6.12
C GLY A 20 4.06 1.68 6.48
N ASP A 21 4.40 2.97 6.58
CA ASP A 21 3.44 4.04 6.84
C ASP A 21 2.38 4.11 5.74
N LYS A 22 2.82 4.05 4.47
CA LYS A 22 1.93 4.08 3.30
C LYS A 22 1.01 2.87 3.25
N ILE A 23 1.53 1.67 3.51
CA ILE A 23 0.72 0.43 3.60
C ILE A 23 -0.33 0.56 4.70
N ARG A 24 0.08 1.01 5.89
CA ARG A 24 -0.81 1.17 7.04
C ARG A 24 -1.91 2.18 6.77
N ASN A 25 -1.56 3.35 6.26
CA ASN A 25 -2.52 4.39 5.91
C ASN A 25 -3.50 3.88 4.87
N ARG A 26 -3.02 3.24 3.81
CA ARG A 26 -3.90 2.69 2.77
C ARG A 26 -4.83 1.61 3.31
N ARG A 27 -4.32 0.72 4.19
CA ARG A 27 -5.17 -0.27 4.88
C ARG A 27 -6.28 0.40 5.68
N ILE A 28 -5.95 1.46 6.42
CA ILE A 28 -6.90 2.22 7.22
C ILE A 28 -7.93 2.95 6.35
N GLU A 29 -7.52 3.56 5.24
CA GLU A 29 -8.40 4.20 4.25
C GLU A 29 -9.41 3.23 3.65
N LEU A 30 -8.95 2.00 3.36
CA LEU A 30 -9.79 0.90 2.88
C LEU A 30 -10.59 0.21 4.01
N GLN A 31 -10.45 0.67 5.25
CA GLN A 31 -11.11 0.13 6.45
C GLN A 31 -10.86 -1.37 6.68
N LEU A 32 -9.67 -1.85 6.30
CA LEU A 32 -9.29 -3.25 6.43
C LEU A 32 -8.61 -3.53 7.79
N THR A 33 -8.94 -4.67 8.39
CA THR A 33 -8.13 -5.26 9.46
C THR A 33 -6.84 -5.84 8.88
N ILE A 34 -5.82 -6.04 9.73
CA ILE A 34 -4.57 -6.71 9.34
C ILE A 34 -4.87 -8.08 8.72
N GLN A 35 -5.77 -8.85 9.34
CA GLN A 35 -6.21 -10.14 8.83
C GLN A 35 -6.89 -10.06 7.46
N GLN A 36 -7.77 -9.07 7.25
CA GLN A 36 -8.41 -8.89 5.95
C GLN A 36 -7.39 -8.55 4.86
N LEU A 37 -6.46 -7.64 5.15
CA LEU A 37 -5.40 -7.29 4.21
C LEU A 37 -4.51 -8.49 3.89
N ALA A 38 -4.11 -9.27 4.91
CA ALA A 38 -3.31 -10.47 4.73
C ALA A 38 -4.00 -11.49 3.81
N ARG A 39 -5.30 -11.73 4.01
CA ARG A 39 -6.12 -12.60 3.14
C ARG A 39 -6.16 -12.10 1.70
N LEU A 40 -6.38 -10.80 1.48
CA LEU A 40 -6.43 -10.21 0.14
C LEU A 40 -5.07 -10.29 -0.58
N LEU A 41 -3.99 -10.04 0.14
CA LEU A 41 -2.61 -10.14 -0.37
C LEU A 41 -2.10 -11.59 -0.48
N LYS A 42 -2.85 -12.57 0.03
CA LYS A 42 -2.45 -13.99 0.12
C LYS A 42 -1.14 -14.21 0.89
N VAL A 43 -0.99 -13.50 2.00
CA VAL A 43 0.16 -13.61 2.92
C VAL A 43 -0.29 -13.82 4.36
N THR A 44 0.66 -13.98 5.28
CA THR A 44 0.33 -14.12 6.71
C THR A 44 0.09 -12.76 7.37
N GLU A 45 -0.62 -12.75 8.50
CA GLU A 45 -0.86 -11.52 9.28
C GLU A 45 0.45 -10.91 9.78
N GLU A 46 1.42 -11.75 10.16
CA GLU A 46 2.75 -11.34 10.60
C GLU A 46 3.50 -10.62 9.50
N ALA A 47 3.37 -11.02 8.23
CA ALA A 47 4.00 -10.32 7.12
C ALA A 47 3.50 -8.87 7.02
N VAL A 48 2.18 -8.68 7.11
CA VAL A 48 1.56 -7.34 7.11
C VAL A 48 2.04 -6.51 8.31
N VAL A 49 2.08 -7.10 9.51
CA VAL A 49 2.63 -6.44 10.71
C VAL A 49 4.08 -6.03 10.47
N TYR A 50 4.93 -6.95 10.00
CA TYR A 50 6.34 -6.64 9.76
C TYR A 50 6.52 -5.47 8.79
N TRP A 51 5.71 -5.40 7.73
CA TRP A 51 5.77 -4.30 6.77
C TRP A 51 5.29 -2.99 7.38
N GLU A 52 4.15 -2.96 8.07
CA GLU A 52 3.63 -1.73 8.70
C GLU A 52 4.54 -1.17 9.79
N TYR A 53 5.28 -2.04 10.48
CA TYR A 53 6.26 -1.62 11.50
C TYR A 53 7.67 -1.42 10.94
N ASN A 54 7.83 -1.34 9.62
CA ASN A 54 9.11 -1.10 8.95
C ASN A 54 10.20 -2.14 9.30
N ARG A 55 9.80 -3.37 9.63
CA ARG A 55 10.69 -4.50 9.97
C ARG A 55 11.05 -5.37 8.77
N GLY A 56 10.53 -5.07 7.59
CA GLY A 56 10.81 -5.76 6.35
C GLY A 56 10.05 -5.14 5.18
N ILE A 57 10.31 -5.65 3.98
CA ILE A 57 9.65 -5.20 2.74
C ILE A 57 8.96 -6.36 2.02
N PRO A 58 7.87 -6.11 1.27
CA PRO A 58 7.27 -7.11 0.40
C PRO A 58 8.27 -7.58 -0.66
N LYS A 59 8.27 -8.89 -0.93
CA LYS A 59 9.05 -9.47 -2.04
C LYS A 59 8.38 -9.21 -3.39
N VAL A 60 9.15 -9.31 -4.47
CA VAL A 60 8.71 -9.00 -5.85
C VAL A 60 7.43 -9.74 -6.27
N TYR A 61 7.26 -11.00 -5.87
CA TYR A 61 6.07 -11.78 -6.19
C TYR A 61 4.78 -11.24 -5.52
N ASN A 62 4.87 -10.38 -4.50
CA ASN A 62 3.70 -9.75 -3.87
C ASN A 62 3.17 -8.56 -4.68
N TYR A 63 3.98 -8.00 -5.60
CA TYR A 63 3.67 -6.73 -6.26
C TYR A 63 2.35 -6.73 -7.04
N PRO A 64 1.99 -7.78 -7.80
CA PRO A 64 0.71 -7.81 -8.50
C PRO A 64 -0.48 -7.63 -7.53
N LYS A 65 -0.44 -8.30 -6.37
CA LYS A 65 -1.49 -8.19 -5.35
C LYS A 65 -1.48 -6.86 -4.63
N PHE A 66 -0.33 -6.22 -4.45
CA PHE A 66 -0.27 -4.86 -3.92
C PHE A 66 -0.94 -3.85 -4.84
N ILE A 67 -0.68 -3.91 -6.15
CA ILE A 67 -1.33 -3.04 -7.13
C ILE A 67 -2.84 -3.29 -7.13
N GLU A 68 -3.25 -4.57 -7.20
CA GLU A 68 -4.67 -4.95 -7.23
C GLU A 68 -5.44 -4.54 -5.96
N VAL A 69 -4.87 -4.76 -4.77
CA VAL A 69 -5.59 -4.60 -3.50
C VAL A 69 -5.42 -3.18 -2.93
N LEU A 70 -4.21 -2.62 -3.01
CA LEU A 70 -3.89 -1.33 -2.41
C LEU A 70 -3.89 -0.18 -3.43
N GLY A 71 -3.80 -0.46 -4.73
CA GLY A 71 -3.80 0.57 -5.77
C GLY A 71 -2.49 1.36 -5.85
N PHE A 72 -1.39 0.86 -5.28
CA PHE A 72 -0.08 1.52 -5.38
C PHE A 72 1.08 0.52 -5.35
N LEU A 73 2.23 0.96 -5.87
CA LEU A 73 3.46 0.19 -5.83
C LEU A 73 4.23 0.38 -4.52
N PRO A 74 4.63 -0.70 -3.85
CA PRO A 74 5.34 -0.61 -2.58
C PRO A 74 6.85 -0.33 -2.71
N PHE A 75 7.33 0.29 -3.79
CA PHE A 75 8.75 0.57 -3.99
C PHE A 75 8.96 1.73 -4.98
N ASP A 76 10.12 2.36 -4.86
CA ASP A 76 10.56 3.37 -5.82
C ASP A 76 10.91 2.69 -7.15
N VAL A 77 10.35 3.23 -8.23
CA VAL A 77 10.61 2.74 -9.57
C VAL A 77 11.72 3.57 -10.19
N ASP A 78 12.87 2.96 -10.43
CA ASP A 78 13.95 3.61 -11.16
C ASP A 78 13.62 3.71 -12.66
N THR A 79 13.02 4.84 -13.03
CA THR A 79 12.62 5.16 -14.41
C THR A 79 13.81 5.45 -15.34
N SER A 80 15.06 5.46 -14.85
CA SER A 80 16.23 5.48 -15.73
C SER A 80 16.40 4.14 -16.46
N THR A 81 15.90 3.04 -15.87
CA THR A 81 15.94 1.71 -16.46
C THR A 81 14.73 1.44 -17.37
N LEU A 82 14.90 0.59 -18.39
CA LEU A 82 13.78 0.13 -19.22
C LEU A 82 12.71 -0.57 -18.37
N GLY A 83 13.12 -1.41 -17.41
CA GLY A 83 12.20 -2.10 -16.50
C GLY A 83 11.35 -1.14 -15.69
N GLY A 84 11.94 -0.07 -15.15
CA GLY A 84 11.19 0.94 -14.42
C GLY A 84 10.20 1.72 -15.30
N LYS A 85 10.59 2.06 -16.53
CA LYS A 85 9.68 2.70 -17.49
C LYS A 85 8.47 1.82 -17.81
N ILE A 86 8.69 0.52 -18.01
CA ILE A 86 7.62 -0.46 -18.26
C ILE A 86 6.65 -0.51 -17.07
N ILE A 87 7.19 -0.61 -15.85
CA ILE A 87 6.39 -0.67 -14.63
C ILE A 87 5.52 0.59 -14.47
N VAL A 88 6.09 1.79 -14.61
CA VAL A 88 5.32 3.05 -14.52
C VAL A 88 4.24 3.12 -15.60
N HIS A 89 4.56 2.73 -16.83
CA HIS A 89 3.59 2.71 -17.92
C HIS A 89 2.41 1.77 -17.61
N SER A 90 2.68 0.57 -17.09
CA SER A 90 1.62 -0.36 -16.67
C SER A 90 0.71 0.25 -15.60
N ILE A 91 1.26 0.88 -14.56
CA ILE A 91 0.45 1.55 -13.51
C ILE A 91 -0.42 2.66 -14.10
N LEU A 92 0.14 3.50 -14.98
CA LEU A 92 -0.60 4.61 -15.59
C LEU A 92 -1.78 4.10 -16.40
N LEU A 93 -1.65 2.98 -17.10
CA LEU A 93 -2.77 2.35 -17.79
C LEU A 93 -3.87 1.90 -16.81
N TYR A 94 -3.51 1.24 -15.70
CA TYR A 94 -4.50 0.81 -14.68
C TYR A 94 -5.19 1.98 -13.96
N ASN A 95 -4.51 3.13 -13.82
CA ASN A 95 -5.05 4.32 -13.15
C ASN A 95 -5.89 5.24 -14.06
N LEU A 96 -5.97 4.96 -15.36
CA LEU A 96 -6.78 5.73 -16.32
C LEU A 96 -8.13 5.06 -16.63
N ASP A 97 -8.40 3.88 -16.07
CA ASP A 97 -9.63 3.09 -16.31
C ASP A 97 -10.74 3.31 -15.24
N TYR A 98 -10.70 4.41 -14.46
CA TYR A 98 -11.75 4.80 -13.50
C TYR A 98 -12.03 6.30 -13.49
#